data_AF-A0A1R3ICF0-F1
#
_entry.id   AF-A0A1R3ICF0-F1
#
_cell.length_a   1.000
_cell.length_b   1.000
_cell.length_c   1.000
_cell.angle_alpha   90.00
_cell.angle_beta   90.00
_cell.angle_gamma   90.00
#
_symmetry.space_group_name_H-M   'P 1'
#
loop_
_entity.id
_entity.type
_entity.pdbx_description
1 polymer ?
#
loop_
_entity_poly.entity_id
_entity_poly.type
_entity_poly.pdbx_seq_one_letter_code
_entity_poly.pdbx_strand_id
1 'polypeptide(L)'
;MSLLCGCSRKWLQVRNITADSLLGIILAKTVTRTVDLRSDTVTKPTEAMRAAVATTEVDDDVLGADPTVFRLESEVAKIMGKEVGLFVPSGTMGNLISTDIRGSEVILGDNSHIHIYENGGISTIGGVHPRLVKNNSDGTMDINLIEAVIRDPGGELVYPTTRLICLENSHANNIYVCHCNNYII
;
A
#
# COMPACT_ATOMS: atom_id res chain seq x y z
N MET A 1 -18.07 86.06 -28.37
CA MET A 1 -18.23 87.29 -27.57
C MET A 1 -18.01 86.92 -26.12
N SER A 2 -16.91 87.42 -25.52
CA SER A 2 -16.65 87.54 -24.05
C SER A 2 -16.73 86.25 -23.20
N LEU A 3 -15.87 85.96 -22.22
CA LEU A 3 -14.81 86.69 -21.52
C LEU A 3 -13.97 85.65 -20.74
N LEU A 4 -12.70 85.96 -20.57
CA LEU A 4 -11.71 85.26 -19.76
C LEU A 4 -12.05 85.29 -18.26
N CYS A 5 -11.78 84.20 -17.54
CA CYS A 5 -11.15 84.15 -16.20
C CYS A 5 -10.89 82.65 -15.90
N GLY A 6 -9.69 82.10 -15.69
CA GLY A 6 -8.48 82.70 -15.16
C GLY A 6 -8.29 82.33 -13.68
N CYS A 7 -8.16 81.05 -13.31
CA CYS A 7 -7.24 80.67 -12.23
C CYS A 7 -6.94 79.16 -12.18
N SER A 8 -5.66 78.87 -12.04
CA SER A 8 -4.97 77.60 -11.97
C SER A 8 -5.29 76.75 -10.73
N ARG A 9 -5.39 75.43 -10.91
CA ARG A 9 -4.46 74.43 -10.32
C ARG A 9 -4.84 73.03 -10.84
N LYS A 10 -3.92 72.43 -11.59
CA LYS A 10 -3.84 70.98 -11.86
C LYS A 10 -3.76 70.23 -10.53
N TRP A 11 -4.44 69.10 -10.39
CA TRP A 11 -3.82 67.77 -10.35
C TRP A 11 -4.87 66.73 -10.75
N LEU A 12 -4.47 65.84 -11.68
CA LEU A 12 -5.24 64.68 -12.10
C LEU A 12 -5.53 63.78 -10.88
N GLN A 13 -6.76 63.28 -10.75
CA GLN A 13 -6.91 61.85 -10.57
C GLN A 13 -8.00 61.28 -11.47
N VAL A 14 -7.59 60.18 -12.07
CA VAL A 14 -8.18 59.41 -13.14
C VAL A 14 -9.51 58.81 -12.70
N ARG A 15 -10.40 58.74 -13.69
CA ARG A 15 -11.74 58.17 -13.65
C ARG A 15 -11.78 56.81 -12.93
N ASN A 16 -12.84 56.63 -12.16
CA ASN A 16 -13.39 55.36 -11.71
C ASN A 16 -13.20 54.26 -12.75
N ILE A 17 -12.29 53.32 -12.47
CA ILE A 17 -12.32 52.00 -13.08
C ILE A 17 -13.05 51.10 -12.09
N THR A 18 -14.15 50.58 -12.61
CA THR A 18 -15.19 49.76 -12.01
C THR A 18 -14.67 48.64 -11.12
N ALA A 19 -15.44 48.38 -10.06
CA ALA A 19 -15.26 47.38 -9.01
C ALA A 19 -15.37 45.90 -9.48
N ASP A 20 -14.98 45.59 -10.71
CA ASP A 20 -15.12 44.24 -11.31
C ASP A 20 -13.79 43.50 -11.52
N SER A 21 -12.63 44.14 -11.30
CA SER A 21 -11.32 43.51 -11.53
C SER A 21 -10.59 43.03 -10.26
N LEU A 22 -11.16 43.25 -9.06
CA LEU A 22 -10.54 42.90 -7.78
C LEU A 22 -11.08 41.61 -7.13
N LEU A 23 -12.19 41.05 -7.63
CA LEU A 23 -12.71 39.75 -7.18
C LEU A 23 -12.00 38.54 -7.81
N GLY A 24 -11.23 38.74 -8.88
CA GLY A 24 -10.55 37.66 -9.61
C GLY A 24 -9.25 37.15 -8.98
N ILE A 25 -8.70 37.83 -7.96
CA ILE A 25 -7.35 37.56 -7.44
C ILE A 25 -7.35 37.00 -6.00
N ILE A 26 -8.46 37.07 -5.27
CA ILE A 26 -8.50 36.74 -3.82
C ILE A 26 -9.03 35.31 -3.50
N LEU A 27 -9.33 34.50 -4.51
CA LEU A 27 -9.60 33.07 -4.33
C LEU A 27 -8.47 32.22 -4.91
N ALA A 28 -7.22 32.61 -4.64
CA ALA A 28 -6.15 31.62 -4.60
C ALA A 28 -6.52 30.65 -3.47
N LYS A 29 -7.20 29.56 -3.85
CA LYS A 29 -7.60 28.45 -2.99
C LYS A 29 -6.42 28.14 -2.07
N THR A 30 -6.50 28.56 -0.81
CA THR A 30 -5.47 28.28 0.18
C THR A 30 -5.48 26.77 0.35
N VAL A 31 -4.64 26.07 -0.41
CA VAL A 31 -4.40 24.65 -0.23
C VAL A 31 -3.66 24.56 1.09
N THR A 32 -4.40 24.38 2.18
CA THR A 32 -3.82 23.97 3.45
C THR A 32 -3.06 22.68 3.18
N ARG A 33 -1.73 22.76 3.19
CA ARG A 33 -0.87 21.58 3.13
C ARG A 33 -1.07 20.83 4.44
N THR A 34 -1.98 19.88 4.45
CA THR A 34 -2.21 18.99 5.58
C THR A 34 -1.02 18.04 5.67
N VAL A 35 -0.32 18.08 6.80
CA VAL A 35 0.67 17.05 7.14
C VAL A 35 -0.11 15.86 7.72
N ASP A 36 -0.20 14.78 6.96
CA ASP A 36 -0.92 13.56 7.35
C ASP A 36 0.08 12.44 7.68
N LEU A 37 0.23 12.13 8.97
CA LEU A 37 1.16 11.12 9.49
C LEU A 37 0.44 9.84 9.95
N ARG A 38 -0.80 9.61 9.50
CA ARG A 38 -1.58 8.43 9.93
C ARG A 38 -0.98 7.12 9.40
N SER A 39 -0.51 7.12 8.14
CA SER A 39 0.12 5.98 7.47
C SER A 39 0.66 6.43 6.12
N ASP A 40 1.68 5.74 5.60
CA ASP A 40 2.16 5.84 4.22
C ASP A 40 1.09 5.50 3.15
N THR A 41 0.06 4.72 3.51
CA THR A 41 -1.09 4.40 2.63
C THR A 41 -1.92 5.62 2.21
N VAL A 42 -1.77 6.78 2.87
CA VAL A 42 -2.48 8.01 2.48
C VAL A 42 -1.88 8.68 1.24
N THR A 43 -0.72 8.20 0.78
CA THR A 43 0.02 8.71 -0.39
C THR A 43 -0.89 8.85 -1.61
N LYS A 44 -0.71 9.94 -2.35
CA LYS A 44 -1.44 10.22 -3.59
C LYS A 44 -0.52 10.05 -4.79
N PRO A 45 -1.02 9.55 -5.94
CA PRO A 45 -0.23 9.45 -7.16
C PRO A 45 0.39 10.81 -7.51
N THR A 46 1.62 10.80 -8.02
CA THR A 46 2.24 12.01 -8.57
C THR A 46 1.61 12.36 -9.92
N GLU A 47 1.90 13.55 -10.45
CA GLU A 47 1.41 13.92 -11.78
C GLU A 47 1.97 13.02 -12.88
N ALA A 48 3.24 12.64 -12.77
CA ALA A 48 3.87 11.69 -13.68
C ALA A 48 3.19 10.32 -13.63
N MET A 49 2.81 9.83 -12.44
CA MET A 49 2.06 8.58 -12.30
C MET A 49 0.67 8.68 -12.94
N ARG A 50 -0.05 9.78 -12.74
CA ARG A 50 -1.36 10.01 -13.37
C ARG A 50 -1.25 10.02 -14.90
N ALA A 51 -0.26 10.73 -15.43
CA ALA A 51 -0.02 10.77 -16.88
C ALA A 51 0.32 9.37 -17.43
N ALA A 52 1.19 8.61 -16.76
CA ALA A 52 1.56 7.27 -17.18
C ALA A 52 0.36 6.30 -17.21
N VAL A 53 -0.48 6.32 -16.18
CA VAL A 53 -1.71 5.50 -16.14
C VAL A 53 -2.69 5.90 -17.24
N ALA A 54 -2.84 7.20 -17.51
CA ALA A 54 -3.76 7.69 -18.53
C ALA A 54 -3.38 7.26 -19.97
N THR A 55 -2.12 6.91 -20.20
CA THR A 55 -1.59 6.56 -21.53
C THR A 55 -1.19 5.09 -21.67
N THR A 56 -1.35 4.27 -20.63
CA THR A 56 -0.89 2.88 -20.68
C THR A 56 -1.82 2.02 -21.54
N GLU A 57 -1.25 1.04 -22.24
CA GLU A 57 -2.02 0.05 -22.97
C GLU A 57 -2.64 -0.93 -21.97
N VAL A 58 -3.94 -1.18 -22.09
CA VAL A 58 -4.70 -2.09 -21.21
C VAL A 58 -5.50 -3.06 -22.06
N ASP A 59 -5.74 -4.24 -21.51
CA ASP A 59 -6.59 -5.25 -22.14
C ASP A 59 -7.20 -6.17 -21.05
N ASP A 60 -7.82 -7.28 -21.46
CA ASP A 60 -8.41 -8.25 -20.55
C ASP A 60 -7.34 -9.10 -19.83
N ASP A 61 -7.13 -8.82 -18.54
CA ASP A 61 -6.22 -9.55 -17.67
C ASP A 61 -6.67 -11.00 -17.39
N VAL A 62 -7.98 -11.29 -17.41
CA VAL A 62 -8.49 -12.67 -17.23
C VAL A 62 -8.06 -13.57 -18.38
N LEU A 63 -7.91 -13.00 -19.58
CA LEU A 63 -7.37 -13.69 -20.75
C LEU A 63 -5.84 -13.65 -20.83
N GLY A 64 -5.17 -12.99 -19.88
CA GLY A 64 -3.72 -12.76 -19.89
C GLY A 64 -3.25 -11.84 -21.01
N ALA A 65 -4.15 -10.98 -21.53
CA ALA A 65 -3.88 -10.12 -22.67
C ALA A 65 -3.36 -8.73 -22.26
N ASP A 66 -3.49 -8.31 -20.98
CA ASP A 66 -3.08 -6.97 -20.55
C ASP A 66 -1.54 -6.83 -20.56
N PRO A 67 -0.97 -6.02 -21.47
CA PRO A 67 0.47 -5.89 -21.60
C PRO A 67 1.11 -5.12 -20.44
N THR A 68 0.35 -4.26 -19.76
CA THR A 68 0.83 -3.46 -18.63
C THR A 68 0.96 -4.32 -17.38
N VAL A 69 -0.05 -5.15 -17.09
CA VAL A 69 -0.01 -6.10 -15.96
C VAL A 69 1.11 -7.11 -16.16
N PHE A 70 1.18 -7.74 -17.34
CA PHE A 70 2.24 -8.71 -17.65
C PHE A 70 3.64 -8.12 -17.46
N ARG A 71 3.86 -6.87 -17.90
CA ARG A 71 5.14 -6.18 -17.70
C ARG A 71 5.42 -5.93 -16.22
N LEU A 72 4.44 -5.47 -15.45
CA LEU A 72 4.60 -5.24 -14.01
C LEU A 72 5.00 -6.53 -13.29
N GLU A 73 4.26 -7.61 -13.52
CA GLU A 73 4.51 -8.92 -12.91
C GLU A 73 5.88 -9.48 -13.30
N SER A 74 6.24 -9.38 -14.58
CA SER A 74 7.54 -9.83 -15.10
C SER A 74 8.71 -9.06 -14.49
N GLU A 75 8.60 -7.73 -14.37
CA GLU A 75 9.66 -6.92 -13.79
C GLU A 75 9.80 -7.16 -12.28
N VAL A 76 8.68 -7.28 -11.55
CA VAL A 76 8.70 -7.60 -10.11
C VAL A 76 9.27 -9.00 -9.87
N ALA A 77 8.89 -10.00 -10.67
CA ALA A 77 9.45 -11.36 -10.57
C ALA A 77 10.98 -11.35 -10.73
N LYS A 78 11.50 -10.61 -11.71
CA LYS A 78 12.95 -10.42 -11.92
C LYS A 78 13.62 -9.76 -10.73
N ILE A 79 13.05 -8.67 -10.20
CA ILE A 79 13.60 -7.95 -9.03
C ILE A 79 13.69 -8.88 -7.81
N MET A 80 12.67 -9.71 -7.61
CA MET A 80 12.57 -10.62 -6.48
C MET A 80 13.30 -11.96 -6.69
N GLY A 81 13.86 -12.20 -7.88
CA GLY A 81 14.50 -13.48 -8.23
C GLY A 81 13.52 -14.66 -8.22
N LYS A 82 12.25 -14.43 -8.58
CA LYS A 82 11.19 -15.44 -8.65
C LYS A 82 10.80 -15.71 -10.11
N GLU A 83 10.20 -16.86 -10.36
CA GLU A 83 9.83 -17.28 -11.72
C GLU A 83 8.66 -16.45 -12.28
N VAL A 84 7.68 -16.15 -11.43
CA VAL A 84 6.43 -15.46 -11.81
C VAL A 84 6.01 -14.49 -10.69
N GLY A 85 5.34 -13.41 -11.06
CA GLY A 85 4.65 -12.49 -10.16
C GLY A 85 3.16 -12.48 -10.46
N LEU A 86 2.35 -12.04 -9.50
CA LEU A 86 0.90 -11.89 -9.67
C LEU A 86 0.46 -10.54 -9.08
N PHE A 87 -0.22 -9.73 -9.88
CA PHE A 87 -0.80 -8.48 -9.43
C PHE A 87 -2.10 -8.74 -8.66
N VAL A 88 -2.22 -8.14 -7.48
CA VAL A 88 -3.43 -8.24 -6.64
C VAL A 88 -3.89 -6.86 -6.18
N PRO A 89 -5.20 -6.65 -5.95
CA PRO A 89 -5.75 -5.35 -5.55
C PRO A 89 -5.30 -4.86 -4.17
N SER A 90 -4.85 -5.75 -3.28
CA SER A 90 -4.42 -5.39 -1.92
C SER A 90 -3.43 -6.38 -1.33
N GLY A 91 -2.63 -5.94 -0.35
CA GLY A 91 -1.75 -6.81 0.42
C GLY A 91 -2.50 -7.91 1.17
N THR A 92 -3.68 -7.61 1.71
CA THR A 92 -4.55 -8.61 2.36
C THR A 92 -4.96 -9.72 1.40
N MET A 93 -5.30 -9.40 0.14
CA MET A 93 -5.58 -10.45 -0.86
C MET A 93 -4.33 -11.27 -1.17
N GLY A 94 -3.17 -10.61 -1.33
CA GLY A 94 -1.89 -11.29 -1.56
C GLY A 94 -1.55 -12.30 -0.46
N ASN A 95 -1.67 -11.91 0.81
CA ASN A 95 -1.47 -12.79 1.95
C ASN A 95 -2.48 -13.95 1.97
N LEU A 96 -3.76 -13.65 1.72
CA LEU A 96 -4.82 -14.67 1.71
C LEU A 96 -4.56 -15.75 0.65
N ILE A 97 -4.29 -15.37 -0.61
CA ILE A 97 -4.05 -16.35 -1.67
C ILE A 97 -2.73 -17.10 -1.49
N SER A 98 -1.73 -16.49 -0.85
CA SER A 98 -0.45 -17.15 -0.54
C SER A 98 -0.57 -18.20 0.57
N THR A 99 -1.63 -18.14 1.37
CA THR A 99 -1.85 -19.01 2.54
C THR A 99 -2.98 -20.02 2.34
N ASP A 100 -3.59 -20.09 1.15
CA ASP A 100 -4.77 -20.92 0.87
C ASP A 100 -4.43 -22.41 0.71
N ILE A 101 -4.11 -23.04 1.85
CA ILE A 101 -3.90 -24.49 1.96
C ILE A 101 -4.97 -25.05 2.91
N ARG A 102 -6.20 -25.18 2.40
CA ARG A 102 -7.37 -25.55 3.22
C ARG A 102 -7.14 -26.80 4.05
N GLY A 103 -7.58 -26.78 5.31
CA GLY A 103 -7.42 -27.89 6.26
C GLY A 103 -6.02 -28.03 6.84
N SER A 104 -5.06 -27.19 6.41
CA SER A 104 -3.70 -27.18 6.95
C SER A 104 -3.54 -26.13 8.04
N GLU A 105 -2.34 -26.08 8.62
CA GLU A 105 -1.92 -25.13 9.61
C GLU A 105 -0.78 -24.24 9.09
N VAL A 106 -0.85 -22.95 9.41
CA VAL A 106 0.18 -21.95 9.11
C VAL A 106 0.74 -21.42 10.42
N ILE A 107 2.06 -21.41 10.56
CA ILE A 107 2.76 -20.78 11.68
C ILE A 107 2.99 -19.30 11.35
N LEU A 108 2.63 -18.40 12.27
CA LEU A 108 2.84 -16.97 12.10
C LEU A 108 2.98 -16.26 13.46
N GLY A 109 3.49 -15.04 13.42
CA GLY A 109 3.66 -14.21 14.61
C GLY A 109 2.33 -13.80 15.25
N ASP A 110 2.26 -13.82 16.58
CA ASP A 110 1.09 -13.35 17.33
C ASP A 110 0.79 -11.85 17.13
N ASN A 111 1.77 -11.07 16.65
CA ASN A 111 1.62 -9.66 16.32
C ASN A 111 1.69 -9.37 14.81
N SER A 112 1.57 -10.38 13.95
CA SER A 112 1.63 -10.20 12.49
C SER A 112 0.34 -9.63 11.91
N HIS A 113 0.47 -8.95 10.76
CA HIS A 113 -0.64 -8.33 10.04
C HIS A 113 -1.71 -9.35 9.64
N ILE A 114 -1.29 -10.51 9.14
CA ILE A 114 -2.17 -11.64 8.80
C ILE A 114 -3.05 -12.04 10.00
N HIS A 115 -2.49 -12.03 11.21
CA HIS A 115 -3.24 -12.39 12.41
C HIS A 115 -4.21 -11.29 12.85
N ILE A 116 -3.71 -10.06 12.99
CA ILE A 116 -4.42 -8.99 13.70
C ILE A 116 -5.33 -8.18 12.78
N TYR A 117 -4.88 -7.86 11.57
CA TYR A 117 -5.46 -6.80 10.73
C TYR A 117 -6.15 -7.30 9.46
N GLU A 118 -6.27 -8.62 9.29
CA GLU A 118 -6.89 -9.24 8.10
C GLU A 118 -8.19 -9.99 8.43
N ASN A 119 -8.85 -9.61 9.53
CA ASN A 119 -10.16 -10.12 9.95
C ASN A 119 -10.24 -11.66 10.06
N GLY A 120 -9.12 -12.33 10.32
CA GLY A 120 -9.06 -13.80 10.33
C GLY A 120 -9.38 -14.42 8.95
N GLY A 121 -9.05 -13.73 7.86
CA GLY A 121 -9.32 -14.16 6.49
C GLY A 121 -8.81 -15.57 6.18
N ILE A 122 -7.60 -15.91 6.65
CA ILE A 122 -7.02 -17.24 6.43
C ILE A 122 -7.88 -18.36 7.03
N SER A 123 -8.54 -18.12 8.17
CA SER A 123 -9.40 -19.11 8.81
C SER A 123 -10.80 -19.11 8.23
N THR A 124 -11.37 -17.94 7.96
CA THR A 124 -12.77 -17.80 7.53
C THR A 124 -12.96 -18.13 6.05
N ILE A 125 -12.02 -17.72 5.19
CA ILE A 125 -12.08 -17.92 3.74
C ILE A 125 -11.18 -19.10 3.34
N GLY A 126 -9.92 -19.05 3.76
CA GLY A 126 -8.92 -20.08 3.44
C GLY A 126 -9.14 -21.42 4.16
N GLY A 127 -9.95 -21.48 5.22
CA GLY A 127 -10.13 -22.70 6.00
C GLY A 127 -8.82 -23.22 6.59
N VAL A 128 -7.91 -22.30 6.93
CA VAL A 128 -6.57 -22.56 7.43
C VAL A 128 -6.49 -22.29 8.92
N HIS A 129 -5.86 -23.21 9.66
CA HIS A 129 -5.67 -23.10 11.09
C HIS A 129 -4.45 -22.23 11.42
N PRO A 130 -4.59 -21.12 12.18
CA PRO A 130 -3.46 -20.31 12.58
C PRO A 130 -2.75 -20.92 13.80
N ARG A 131 -1.42 -21.03 13.74
CA ARG A 131 -0.57 -21.43 14.86
C ARG A 131 0.36 -20.28 15.23
N LEU A 132 0.04 -19.64 16.34
CA LEU A 132 0.76 -18.44 16.75
C LEU A 132 2.06 -18.78 17.47
N VAL A 133 3.13 -18.07 17.12
CA VAL A 133 4.37 -17.99 17.87
C VAL A 133 4.56 -16.55 18.32
N LYS A 134 5.00 -16.37 19.56
CA LYS A 134 5.20 -15.04 20.12
C LYS A 134 6.29 -14.29 19.36
N ASN A 135 5.98 -13.09 18.86
CA ASN A 135 7.00 -12.21 18.32
C ASN A 135 7.92 -11.68 19.43
N ASN A 136 9.22 -11.61 19.13
CA ASN A 136 10.20 -10.88 19.91
C ASN A 136 9.95 -9.37 19.82
N SER A 137 10.59 -8.60 20.69
CA SER A 137 10.45 -7.13 20.70
C SER A 137 10.92 -6.46 19.41
N ASP A 138 11.78 -7.13 18.64
CA ASP A 138 12.29 -6.68 17.34
C ASP A 138 11.43 -7.16 16.15
N GLY A 139 10.32 -7.85 16.41
CA GLY A 139 9.43 -8.41 15.38
C GLY A 139 9.81 -9.81 14.91
N THR A 140 11.00 -10.32 15.23
CA THR A 140 11.41 -11.68 14.87
C THR A 140 10.63 -12.75 15.65
N MET A 141 10.79 -14.02 15.29
CA MET A 141 10.30 -15.16 16.06
C MET A 141 11.48 -16.08 16.38
N ASP A 142 11.52 -16.62 17.61
CA ASP A 142 12.54 -17.58 18.00
C ASP A 142 12.38 -18.89 17.22
N ILE A 143 13.44 -19.29 16.51
CA ILE A 143 13.44 -20.51 15.70
C ILE A 143 13.13 -21.76 16.50
N ASN A 144 13.57 -21.84 17.77
CA ASN A 144 13.29 -22.99 18.63
C ASN A 144 11.79 -23.06 18.97
N LEU A 145 11.13 -21.90 19.11
CA LEU A 145 9.70 -21.86 19.33
C LEU A 145 8.93 -22.24 18.07
N ILE A 146 9.40 -21.83 16.89
CA ILE A 146 8.84 -22.27 15.61
C ILE A 146 8.95 -23.79 15.48
N GLU A 147 10.15 -24.35 15.65
CA GLU A 147 10.38 -25.80 15.55
C GLU A 147 9.52 -26.58 16.55
N ALA A 148 9.41 -26.10 17.80
CA ALA A 148 8.62 -26.75 18.84
C ALA A 148 7.10 -26.76 18.56
N VAL A 149 6.59 -25.88 17.69
CA VAL A 149 5.17 -25.85 17.34
C VAL A 149 4.83 -26.56 16.04
N ILE A 150 5.82 -27.00 15.25
CA ILE A 150 5.60 -27.84 14.07
C ILE A 150 5.00 -29.17 14.53
N ARG A 151 3.89 -29.57 13.92
CA ARG A 151 3.20 -30.82 14.28
C ARG A 151 3.90 -32.04 13.70
N ASP A 152 3.92 -33.10 14.50
CA ASP A 152 4.36 -34.43 14.04
C ASP A 152 3.42 -34.93 12.91
N PRO A 153 3.95 -35.26 11.72
CA PRO A 153 3.17 -35.85 10.64
C PRO A 153 2.41 -37.12 11.03
N GLY A 154 2.91 -37.90 12.01
CA GLY A 154 2.22 -39.10 12.51
C GLY A 154 0.86 -38.82 13.18
N GLY A 155 0.56 -37.56 13.51
CA GLY A 155 -0.70 -37.11 14.11
C GLY A 155 -1.73 -36.55 13.14
N GLU A 156 -1.53 -36.67 11.82
CA GLU A 156 -2.39 -36.04 10.79
C GLU A 156 -3.87 -36.45 10.86
N LEU A 157 -4.18 -37.62 11.45
CA LEU A 157 -5.55 -38.10 11.64
C LEU A 157 -6.36 -37.27 12.66
N VAL A 158 -5.67 -36.54 13.55
CA VAL A 158 -6.29 -35.85 14.69
C VAL A 158 -5.97 -34.35 14.76
N TYR A 159 -4.96 -33.87 14.04
CA TYR A 159 -4.56 -32.47 13.99
C TYR A 159 -4.24 -32.01 12.56
N PRO A 160 -4.40 -30.71 12.23
CA PRO A 160 -4.05 -30.19 10.91
C PRO A 160 -2.55 -30.32 10.63
N THR A 161 -2.16 -30.50 9.37
CA THR A 161 -0.75 -30.56 8.98
C THR A 161 -0.14 -29.16 8.92
N THR A 162 0.98 -28.91 9.60
CA THR A 162 1.75 -27.67 9.43
C THR A 162 2.36 -27.64 8.03
N ARG A 163 2.03 -26.62 7.22
CA ARG A 163 2.46 -26.54 5.81
C ARG A 163 3.26 -25.30 5.44
N LEU A 164 3.14 -24.23 6.22
CA LEU A 164 3.74 -22.93 5.89
C LEU A 164 4.13 -22.17 7.16
N ILE A 165 5.21 -21.40 7.08
CA ILE A 165 5.65 -20.46 8.10
C ILE A 165 5.67 -19.07 7.45
N CYS A 166 4.92 -18.12 8.00
CA CYS A 166 4.84 -16.75 7.51
C CYS A 166 5.68 -15.81 8.39
N LEU A 167 6.50 -14.99 7.74
CA LEU A 167 7.30 -13.94 8.36
C LEU A 167 6.89 -12.57 7.81
N GLU A 168 7.08 -11.50 8.59
CA GLU A 168 6.71 -10.15 8.21
C GLU A 168 7.94 -9.22 8.20
N ASN A 169 8.25 -8.61 7.06
CA ASN A 169 9.37 -7.68 6.95
C ASN A 169 9.01 -6.48 6.05
N SER A 170 9.02 -5.24 6.55
CA SER A 170 9.26 -4.82 7.94
C SER A 170 8.11 -5.20 8.89
N HIS A 171 8.39 -5.43 10.17
CA HIS A 171 7.36 -5.67 11.19
C HIS A 171 7.09 -4.37 11.96
N ALA A 172 5.97 -3.71 11.67
CA ALA A 172 5.67 -2.35 12.14
C ALA A 172 6.86 -1.40 11.90
N ASN A 173 7.50 -0.90 12.96
CA ASN A 173 8.65 0.02 12.87
C ASN A 173 10.01 -0.69 12.98
N ASN A 174 10.03 -2.04 13.04
CA ASN A 174 11.25 -2.81 13.14
C ASN A 174 11.62 -3.40 11.78
N ILE A 175 12.90 -3.31 11.45
CA ILE A 175 13.50 -3.96 10.29
C ILE A 175 14.46 -5.01 10.84
N TYR A 176 14.34 -6.24 10.35
CA TYR A 176 15.29 -7.30 10.66
C TYR A 176 15.71 -8.02 9.40
N VAL A 177 16.94 -8.54 9.42
CA VAL A 177 17.43 -9.43 8.37
C VAL A 177 16.97 -10.84 8.71
N CYS A 178 16.09 -11.39 7.88
CA CYS A 178 15.74 -12.79 8.00
C CYS A 178 16.97 -13.64 7.57
N HIS A 179 17.51 -14.43 8.49
CA HIS A 179 18.64 -15.33 8.22
C HIS A 179 18.21 -16.74 7.75
N CYS A 180 16.93 -16.93 7.42
CA CYS A 180 16.36 -18.22 7.00
C CYS A 180 16.67 -18.58 5.54
N ASN A 181 17.88 -18.31 5.04
CA ASN A 181 18.31 -18.47 3.64
C ASN A 181 18.11 -19.89 3.06
N ASN A 182 17.75 -20.89 3.87
CA ASN A 182 17.53 -22.28 3.44
C ASN A 182 16.13 -22.83 3.74
N TYR A 183 15.19 -22.04 4.28
CA TYR A 183 13.91 -22.55 4.80
C TYR A 183 12.66 -21.82 4.27
N ILE A 184 12.83 -20.82 3.40
CA ILE A 184 11.71 -20.06 2.82
C ILE A 184 11.66 -20.37 1.33
N ILE A 185 10.74 -21.25 0.96
CA ILE A 185 10.28 -21.43 -0.43
C ILE A 185 8.91 -20.78 -0.53
#